data_AF-A0A397F1G7-F1
#
_entry.id   AF-A0A397F1G7-F1
#
_cell.length_a   1.000
_cell.length_b   1.000
_cell.length_c   1.000
_cell.angle_alpha   90.00
_cell.angle_beta   90.00
_cell.angle_gamma   90.00
#
_symmetry.space_group_name_H-M   'P 1'
#
loop_
_entity.id
_entity.type
_entity.pdbx_description
1 polymer ?
#
loop_
_entity_poly.entity_id
_entity_poly.type
_entity_poly.pdbx_seq_one_letter_code
_entity_poly.pdbx_strand_id
1 'polypeptide(L)'
;AGLLHLFGPGHEDASERTLVAPLADEVALQAKFKHETGRLQSQPVRVYTQYYFPKQATPKGVVICLHGIYAHSGGLTLLYEDLLNRGYVVGALDFRGFGRSAGRFGYIDVFSNYVDDVLAFLEATRVQFPGQKVFVIGISMGGLVLLHTLLRARHGLIDGSVLHAPPVLLADGVRPPAIVETVCRVLVKVLPKLPAIPTHGATRANSNEVASAVEASKQLDDLFYKGRLRLGTALNMLQATLDIQTQYHKIDTPFVLIHGDNDRVCAYAGSKRYGTLPTKDGPRRLFRGVSTMLGASLPAHALYFSVFESCKEKFGADSPEHTPIQSGAAGVIGTIMHDLVMTPMDAGAITNPLDVTKTRLQTQMMSLDDTLTCGGKVVQYRGFLDAFGQIYKHEGVAGFFRGVGPRVCVHAPSVAVSWTTFEVLKKLLGD
;
A
#
# COMPACT_ATOMS: atom_id res chain seq x y z
N ALA A 1 33.56 6.63 -17.30
CA ALA A 1 32.82 5.68 -16.44
C ALA A 1 31.95 6.35 -15.35
N GLY A 2 32.36 7.49 -14.75
CA GLY A 2 31.67 8.07 -13.59
C GLY A 2 30.22 8.57 -13.80
N LEU A 3 29.92 9.19 -14.95
CA LEU A 3 28.55 9.68 -15.25
C LEU A 3 27.59 8.53 -15.60
N LEU A 4 28.03 7.50 -16.32
CA LEU A 4 27.19 6.32 -16.62
C LEU A 4 26.82 5.52 -15.36
N HIS A 5 27.62 5.57 -14.28
CA HIS A 5 27.24 4.96 -13.00
C HIS A 5 26.19 5.74 -12.21
N LEU A 6 26.05 7.04 -12.49
CA LEU A 6 25.01 7.91 -11.93
C LEU A 6 23.74 7.92 -12.80
N PHE A 7 23.88 7.78 -14.13
CA PHE A 7 22.83 8.04 -15.13
C PHE A 7 22.57 6.93 -16.16
N GLY A 8 23.33 5.81 -16.14
CA GLY A 8 23.16 4.69 -17.09
C GLY A 8 21.92 3.82 -16.81
N PRO A 9 21.61 2.79 -17.62
CA PRO A 9 20.44 1.92 -17.41
C PRO A 9 20.52 1.09 -16.11
N GLY A 10 19.37 0.78 -15.48
CA GLY A 10 19.28 -0.01 -14.24
C GLY A 10 19.49 -1.52 -14.40
N HIS A 11 19.65 -1.99 -15.64
CA HIS A 11 19.68 -3.39 -16.06
C HIS A 11 21.10 -3.91 -16.33
N GLU A 12 22.07 -3.51 -15.50
CA GLU A 12 23.46 -3.99 -15.58
C GLU A 12 23.49 -5.52 -15.45
N ASP A 13 24.16 -6.26 -16.35
CA ASP A 13 24.17 -7.75 -16.26
C ASP A 13 24.83 -8.24 -14.97
N ALA A 14 25.78 -7.46 -14.44
CA ALA A 14 26.46 -7.71 -13.16
C ALA A 14 27.00 -9.15 -13.06
N SER A 15 27.71 -9.60 -14.11
CA SER A 15 28.22 -10.96 -14.22
C SER A 15 29.22 -11.30 -13.11
N GLU A 16 29.92 -10.31 -12.57
CA GLU A 16 30.82 -10.47 -11.42
C GLU A 16 30.13 -11.06 -10.20
N ARG A 17 28.85 -10.73 -9.96
CA ARG A 17 28.08 -11.28 -8.83
C ARG A 17 27.72 -12.75 -9.02
N THR A 18 27.73 -13.27 -10.24
CA THR A 18 27.49 -14.70 -10.49
C THR A 18 28.69 -15.59 -10.17
N LEU A 19 29.88 -14.99 -10.11
CA LEU A 19 31.14 -15.68 -9.83
C LEU A 19 31.48 -15.71 -8.34
N VAL A 20 30.72 -14.99 -7.50
CA VAL A 20 30.92 -14.99 -6.05
C VAL A 20 30.63 -16.37 -5.48
N ALA A 21 31.63 -16.90 -4.77
CA ALA A 21 31.56 -18.22 -4.13
C ALA A 21 30.36 -18.29 -3.15
N PRO A 22 29.72 -19.46 -3.00
CA PRO A 22 28.68 -19.64 -1.98
C PRO A 22 29.23 -19.42 -0.57
N LEU A 23 28.36 -18.96 0.34
CA LEU A 23 28.68 -18.86 1.77
C LEU A 23 28.98 -20.26 2.33
N ALA A 24 29.74 -20.34 3.43
CA ALA A 24 30.08 -21.61 4.08
C ALA A 24 28.83 -22.48 4.39
N ASP A 25 27.75 -21.85 4.85
CA ASP A 25 26.48 -22.53 5.12
C ASP A 25 25.78 -22.99 3.85
N GLU A 26 25.91 -22.28 2.73
CA GLU A 26 25.42 -22.74 1.43
C GLU A 26 26.18 -23.98 0.99
N VAL A 27 27.51 -23.98 1.09
CA VAL A 27 28.35 -25.15 0.75
C VAL A 27 27.99 -26.36 1.61
N ALA A 28 27.82 -26.16 2.92
CA ALA A 28 27.42 -27.22 3.84
C ALA A 28 26.03 -27.79 3.50
N LEU A 29 25.08 -26.94 3.10
CA LEU A 29 23.74 -27.36 2.69
C LEU A 29 23.77 -28.13 1.36
N GLN A 30 24.54 -27.65 0.38
CA GLN A 30 24.73 -28.28 -0.94
C GLN A 30 25.41 -29.65 -0.84
N ALA A 31 26.28 -29.86 0.16
CA ALA A 31 26.86 -31.18 0.43
C ALA A 31 25.83 -32.18 1.00
N LYS A 32 24.78 -31.68 1.68
CA LYS A 32 23.75 -32.51 2.33
C LYS A 32 22.55 -32.82 1.45
N PHE A 33 22.18 -31.90 0.56
CA PHE A 33 20.95 -31.96 -0.24
C PHE A 33 21.24 -31.68 -1.70
N LYS A 34 20.46 -32.32 -2.59
CA LYS A 34 20.52 -32.01 -4.02
C LYS A 34 20.15 -30.54 -4.22
N HIS A 35 20.97 -29.83 -4.99
CA HIS A 35 20.82 -28.41 -5.30
C HIS A 35 20.82 -28.20 -6.81
N GLU A 36 19.91 -27.38 -7.30
CA GLU A 36 19.82 -26.97 -8.70
C GLU A 36 19.71 -25.46 -8.79
N THR A 37 20.37 -24.86 -9.77
CA THR A 37 20.31 -23.42 -10.06
C THR A 37 19.71 -23.17 -11.43
N GLY A 38 19.00 -22.07 -11.57
CA GLY A 38 18.35 -21.68 -12.82
C GLY A 38 18.33 -20.17 -13.03
N ARG A 39 17.67 -19.77 -14.10
CA ARG A 39 17.45 -18.36 -14.46
C ARG A 39 16.06 -18.18 -15.07
N LEU A 40 15.37 -17.09 -14.76
CA LEU A 40 14.13 -16.73 -15.47
C LEU A 40 14.49 -16.12 -16.83
N GLN A 41 13.98 -16.71 -17.91
CA GLN A 41 14.26 -16.30 -19.30
C GLN A 41 13.30 -15.21 -19.86
N SER A 42 12.15 -14.99 -19.22
CA SER A 42 11.06 -14.17 -19.78
C SER A 42 11.22 -12.65 -19.61
N GLN A 43 12.37 -12.17 -19.11
CA GLN A 43 12.54 -10.80 -18.66
C GLN A 43 13.85 -10.19 -19.21
N PRO A 44 13.93 -8.86 -19.42
CA PRO A 44 15.14 -8.19 -19.91
C PRO A 44 16.30 -8.23 -18.88
N VAL A 45 16.03 -8.68 -17.66
CA VAL A 45 17.00 -8.83 -16.59
C VAL A 45 17.09 -10.29 -16.20
N ARG A 46 18.30 -10.80 -16.14
CA ARG A 46 18.61 -12.15 -15.67
C ARG A 46 18.33 -12.27 -14.17
N VAL A 47 17.32 -13.04 -13.79
CA VAL A 47 16.98 -13.35 -12.40
C VAL A 47 17.50 -14.74 -12.05
N TYR A 48 18.39 -14.85 -11.06
CA TYR A 48 18.90 -16.10 -10.52
C TYR A 48 17.83 -16.80 -9.69
N THR A 49 17.67 -18.10 -9.90
CA THR A 49 16.77 -18.96 -9.14
C THR A 49 17.52 -20.20 -8.65
N GLN A 50 17.04 -20.81 -7.59
CA GLN A 50 17.58 -22.07 -7.08
C GLN A 50 16.51 -22.93 -6.42
N TYR A 51 16.76 -24.24 -6.40
CA TYR A 51 15.99 -25.23 -5.68
C TYR A 51 16.91 -26.16 -4.88
N TYR A 52 16.48 -26.50 -3.68
CA TYR A 52 17.00 -27.61 -2.89
C TYR A 52 15.93 -28.68 -2.76
N PHE A 53 16.35 -29.94 -2.83
CA PHE A 53 15.45 -31.09 -2.78
C PHE A 53 15.65 -31.89 -1.49
N PRO A 54 14.57 -32.27 -0.81
CA PRO A 54 14.66 -33.10 0.38
C PRO A 54 15.13 -34.51 0.01
N LYS A 55 15.63 -35.26 1.00
CA LYS A 55 16.07 -36.64 0.79
C LYS A 55 14.92 -37.62 0.58
N GLN A 56 13.68 -37.28 0.96
CA GLN A 56 12.53 -38.16 0.71
C GLN A 56 12.21 -38.20 -0.80
N ALA A 57 11.86 -39.38 -1.30
CA ALA A 57 11.52 -39.59 -2.70
C ALA A 57 10.26 -38.82 -3.15
N THR A 58 9.30 -38.60 -2.24
CA THR A 58 8.08 -37.84 -2.51
C THR A 58 8.01 -36.62 -1.58
N PRO A 59 8.22 -35.40 -2.11
CA PRO A 59 8.10 -34.18 -1.32
C PRO A 59 6.66 -33.94 -0.84
N LYS A 60 6.52 -33.33 0.34
CA LYS A 60 5.24 -32.90 0.92
C LYS A 60 4.64 -31.67 0.24
N GLY A 61 5.48 -30.92 -0.47
CA GLY A 61 5.13 -29.66 -1.13
C GLY A 61 6.38 -28.85 -1.42
N VAL A 62 6.17 -27.65 -1.95
CA VAL A 62 7.22 -26.69 -2.30
C VAL A 62 7.06 -25.43 -1.46
N VAL A 63 8.17 -24.90 -0.95
CA VAL A 63 8.22 -23.64 -0.20
C VAL A 63 9.15 -22.67 -0.93
N ILE A 64 8.60 -21.55 -1.41
CA ILE A 64 9.35 -20.49 -2.08
C ILE A 64 9.75 -19.43 -1.04
N CYS A 65 11.04 -19.14 -0.91
CA CYS A 65 11.57 -18.18 0.05
C CYS A 65 12.02 -16.89 -0.66
N LEU A 66 11.53 -15.75 -0.18
CA LEU A 66 11.81 -14.42 -0.71
C LEU A 66 12.59 -13.59 0.32
N HIS A 67 13.81 -13.18 -0.04
CA HIS A 67 14.75 -12.54 0.87
C HIS A 67 14.44 -11.05 1.15
N GLY A 68 15.07 -10.50 2.19
CA GLY A 68 14.95 -9.08 2.53
C GLY A 68 15.77 -8.16 1.64
N ILE A 69 15.63 -6.84 1.83
CA ILE A 69 16.45 -5.85 1.13
C ILE A 69 17.94 -6.06 1.46
N TYR A 70 18.82 -5.82 0.49
CA TYR A 70 20.28 -5.99 0.56
C TYR A 70 20.81 -7.43 0.62
N ALA A 71 20.02 -8.35 1.15
CA ALA A 71 20.35 -9.76 1.25
C ALA A 71 20.20 -10.47 -0.11
N HIS A 72 20.33 -11.80 -0.07
CA HIS A 72 20.10 -12.70 -1.19
C HIS A 72 19.58 -14.04 -0.68
N SER A 73 19.15 -14.91 -1.59
CA SER A 73 18.57 -16.22 -1.26
C SER A 73 19.54 -17.19 -0.57
N GLY A 74 20.86 -16.98 -0.66
CA GLY A 74 21.85 -17.81 0.03
C GLY A 74 21.90 -17.58 1.54
N GLY A 75 21.51 -16.39 2.02
CA GLY A 75 21.50 -16.06 3.44
C GLY A 75 20.36 -16.69 4.26
N LEU A 76 19.56 -17.58 3.66
CA LEU A 76 18.39 -18.23 4.30
C LEU A 76 18.59 -19.73 4.53
N THR A 77 19.84 -20.22 4.48
CA THR A 77 20.22 -21.65 4.58
C THR A 77 19.66 -22.35 5.83
N LEU A 78 19.61 -21.68 6.98
CA LEU A 78 19.03 -22.25 8.21
C LEU A 78 17.55 -22.60 8.05
N LEU A 79 16.78 -21.73 7.40
CA LEU A 79 15.37 -22.01 7.08
C LEU A 79 15.26 -23.15 6.07
N TYR A 80 16.17 -23.19 5.09
CA TYR A 80 16.16 -24.23 4.07
C TYR A 80 16.42 -25.60 4.68
N GLU A 81 17.41 -25.72 5.57
CA GLU A 81 17.74 -26.97 6.23
C GLU A 81 16.56 -27.55 7.04
N ASP A 82 15.86 -26.73 7.83
CA ASP A 82 14.67 -27.18 8.58
C ASP A 82 13.55 -27.66 7.63
N LEU A 83 13.25 -26.91 6.57
CA LEU A 83 12.22 -27.26 5.59
C LEU A 83 12.56 -28.55 4.81
N LEU A 84 13.82 -28.69 4.38
CA LEU A 84 14.31 -29.86 3.66
C LEU A 84 14.26 -31.12 4.55
N ASN A 85 14.65 -31.01 5.82
CA ASN A 85 14.54 -32.10 6.78
C ASN A 85 13.09 -32.52 7.04
N ARG A 86 12.14 -31.56 7.00
CA ARG A 86 10.70 -31.83 7.11
C ARG A 86 10.08 -32.40 5.84
N GLY A 87 10.81 -32.38 4.73
CA GLY A 87 10.44 -32.98 3.46
C GLY A 87 9.75 -32.06 2.46
N TYR A 88 10.06 -30.78 2.51
CA TYR A 88 9.64 -29.81 1.50
C TYR A 88 10.78 -29.56 0.50
N VAL A 89 10.42 -29.37 -0.77
CA VAL A 89 11.31 -28.73 -1.74
C VAL A 89 11.39 -27.25 -1.38
N VAL A 90 12.57 -26.67 -1.42
CA VAL A 90 12.77 -25.25 -1.12
C VAL A 90 13.26 -24.55 -2.37
N GLY A 91 12.48 -23.59 -2.86
CA GLY A 91 12.85 -22.73 -3.98
C GLY A 91 13.14 -21.32 -3.52
N ALA A 92 14.00 -20.60 -4.23
CA ALA A 92 14.25 -19.19 -3.98
C ALA A 92 14.73 -18.48 -5.24
N LEU A 93 14.56 -17.16 -5.26
CA LEU A 93 15.15 -16.29 -6.28
C LEU A 93 15.93 -15.16 -5.62
N ASP A 94 16.94 -14.66 -6.31
CA ASP A 94 17.57 -13.39 -5.95
C ASP A 94 16.82 -12.26 -6.64
N PHE A 95 16.39 -11.25 -5.91
CA PHE A 95 15.73 -10.10 -6.49
C PHE A 95 16.67 -9.32 -7.42
N ARG A 96 16.12 -8.66 -8.45
CA ARG A 96 16.91 -7.81 -9.37
C ARG A 96 17.75 -6.82 -8.58
N GLY A 97 18.99 -6.61 -8.99
CA GLY A 97 19.91 -5.70 -8.28
C GLY A 97 20.34 -6.19 -6.89
N PHE A 98 20.10 -7.45 -6.54
CA PHE A 98 20.58 -8.11 -5.33
C PHE A 98 21.12 -9.51 -5.65
N GLY A 99 21.92 -10.07 -4.74
CA GLY A 99 22.48 -11.41 -4.89
C GLY A 99 23.18 -11.64 -6.22
N ARG A 100 22.88 -12.77 -6.84
CA ARG A 100 23.43 -13.21 -8.13
C ARG A 100 22.60 -12.73 -9.32
N SER A 101 21.46 -12.06 -9.10
CA SER A 101 20.61 -11.52 -10.17
C SER A 101 21.16 -10.23 -10.76
N ALA A 102 20.99 -10.05 -12.06
CA ALA A 102 21.35 -8.82 -12.77
C ALA A 102 20.59 -7.59 -12.22
N GLY A 103 21.10 -6.42 -12.54
CA GLY A 103 20.63 -5.11 -12.10
C GLY A 103 21.70 -4.33 -11.36
N ARG A 104 21.47 -3.02 -11.19
CA ARG A 104 22.33 -2.16 -10.38
C ARG A 104 22.25 -2.57 -8.91
N PHE A 105 23.40 -2.87 -8.28
CA PHE A 105 23.41 -3.36 -6.90
C PHE A 105 22.78 -2.34 -5.92
N GLY A 106 21.78 -2.79 -5.16
CA GLY A 106 21.02 -2.00 -4.20
C GLY A 106 20.00 -1.03 -4.82
N TYR A 107 19.68 -1.18 -6.11
CA TYR A 107 18.75 -0.30 -6.83
C TYR A 107 17.43 -1.00 -7.21
N ILE A 108 16.31 -0.44 -6.74
CA ILE A 108 14.97 -0.79 -7.22
C ILE A 108 14.50 0.34 -8.14
N ASP A 109 14.24 0.00 -9.40
CA ASP A 109 13.75 0.93 -10.41
C ASP A 109 12.23 1.02 -10.42
N VAL A 110 11.58 -0.14 -10.56
CA VAL A 110 10.13 -0.31 -10.56
C VAL A 110 9.79 -1.50 -9.66
N PHE A 111 9.02 -1.25 -8.60
CA PHE A 111 8.68 -2.28 -7.62
C PHE A 111 7.87 -3.44 -8.22
N SER A 112 6.94 -3.15 -9.15
CA SER A 112 6.09 -4.18 -9.77
C SER A 112 6.88 -5.25 -10.55
N ASN A 113 8.07 -4.94 -11.06
CA ASN A 113 8.92 -5.91 -11.73
C ASN A 113 9.31 -7.07 -10.81
N TYR A 114 9.45 -6.82 -9.50
CA TYR A 114 9.78 -7.85 -8.50
C TYR A 114 8.58 -8.78 -8.30
N VAL A 115 7.37 -8.22 -8.35
CA VAL A 115 6.13 -8.98 -8.31
C VAL A 115 5.99 -9.84 -9.56
N ASP A 116 6.32 -9.29 -10.74
CA ASP A 116 6.28 -10.01 -12.02
C ASP A 116 7.28 -11.17 -12.04
N ASP A 117 8.49 -10.96 -11.51
CA ASP A 117 9.50 -12.02 -11.38
C ASP A 117 9.03 -13.15 -10.46
N VAL A 118 8.45 -12.80 -9.31
CA VAL A 118 7.90 -13.79 -8.37
C VAL A 118 6.75 -14.56 -8.99
N LEU A 119 5.84 -13.89 -9.71
CA LEU A 119 4.75 -14.56 -10.42
C LEU A 119 5.29 -15.52 -11.49
N ALA A 120 6.25 -15.08 -12.30
CA ALA A 120 6.89 -15.92 -13.31
C ALA A 120 7.59 -17.14 -12.69
N PHE A 121 8.27 -16.95 -11.55
CA PHE A 121 8.91 -18.04 -10.83
C PHE A 121 7.90 -19.02 -10.24
N LEU A 122 6.78 -18.54 -9.68
CA LEU A 122 5.72 -19.39 -9.17
C LEU A 122 5.03 -20.20 -10.27
N GLU A 123 4.81 -19.61 -11.45
CA GLU A 123 4.28 -20.34 -12.61
C GLU A 123 5.26 -21.43 -13.07
N ALA A 124 6.55 -21.11 -13.17
CA ALA A 124 7.58 -22.10 -13.46
C ALA A 124 7.64 -23.21 -12.39
N THR A 125 7.45 -22.85 -11.11
CA THR A 125 7.37 -23.80 -9.99
C THR A 125 6.20 -24.76 -10.17
N ARG A 126 5.01 -24.26 -10.55
CA ARG A 126 3.81 -25.09 -10.76
C ARG A 126 3.99 -26.06 -11.93
N VAL A 127 4.70 -25.64 -12.98
CA VAL A 127 5.06 -26.52 -14.11
C VAL A 127 6.05 -27.59 -13.67
N GLN A 128 7.06 -27.22 -12.89
CA GLN A 128 8.09 -28.16 -12.42
C GLN A 128 7.57 -29.16 -11.39
N PHE A 129 6.60 -28.76 -10.55
CA PHE A 129 6.03 -29.58 -9.47
C PHE A 129 4.51 -29.70 -9.61
N PRO A 130 4.01 -30.40 -10.64
CA PRO A 130 2.57 -30.51 -10.90
C PRO A 130 1.85 -31.21 -9.73
N GLY A 131 0.72 -30.65 -9.32
CA GLY A 131 -0.12 -31.19 -8.24
C GLY A 131 0.39 -30.97 -6.82
N GLN A 132 1.63 -30.47 -6.64
CA GLN A 132 2.19 -30.19 -5.32
C GLN A 132 1.62 -28.90 -4.72
N LYS A 133 1.47 -28.87 -3.39
CA LYS A 133 1.15 -27.65 -2.64
C LYS A 133 2.32 -26.69 -2.68
N VAL A 134 2.07 -25.40 -2.97
CA VAL A 134 3.09 -24.35 -3.05
C VAL A 134 2.82 -23.28 -2.00
N PHE A 135 3.77 -23.13 -1.08
CA PHE A 135 3.76 -22.10 -0.04
C PHE A 135 4.82 -21.04 -0.33
N VAL A 136 4.62 -19.81 0.13
CA VAL A 136 5.59 -18.72 -0.05
C VAL A 136 5.90 -18.03 1.27
N ILE A 137 7.18 -17.87 1.58
CA ILE A 137 7.67 -17.17 2.76
C ILE A 137 8.37 -15.89 2.30
N GLY A 138 7.92 -14.74 2.80
CA GLY A 138 8.52 -13.45 2.50
C GLY A 138 9.06 -12.76 3.74
N ILE A 139 10.35 -12.39 3.71
CA ILE A 139 11.04 -11.75 4.84
C ILE A 139 11.29 -10.28 4.52
N SER A 140 10.82 -9.37 5.38
CA SER A 140 10.97 -7.92 5.22
C SER A 140 10.53 -7.47 3.81
N MET A 141 11.42 -6.89 3.00
CA MET A 141 11.12 -6.54 1.60
C MET A 141 10.48 -7.70 0.81
N GLY A 142 10.95 -8.94 0.98
CA GLY A 142 10.35 -10.11 0.36
C GLY A 142 8.90 -10.36 0.82
N GLY A 143 8.57 -9.98 2.06
CA GLY A 143 7.20 -9.98 2.58
C GLY A 143 6.33 -8.90 1.95
N LEU A 144 6.88 -7.71 1.69
CA LEU A 144 6.16 -6.66 0.95
C LEU A 144 5.91 -7.07 -0.51
N VAL A 145 6.92 -7.62 -1.19
CA VAL A 145 6.76 -8.16 -2.54
C VAL A 145 5.70 -9.26 -2.54
N LEU A 146 5.73 -10.18 -1.57
CA LEU A 146 4.72 -11.23 -1.43
C LEU A 146 3.30 -10.67 -1.26
N LEU A 147 3.10 -9.66 -0.41
CA LEU A 147 1.79 -9.03 -0.26
C LEU A 147 1.25 -8.47 -1.60
N HIS A 148 2.11 -7.82 -2.39
CA HIS A 148 1.74 -7.34 -3.73
C HIS A 148 1.56 -8.47 -4.74
N THR A 149 2.31 -9.57 -4.62
CA THR A 149 2.11 -10.80 -5.39
C THR A 149 0.74 -11.40 -5.09
N LEU A 150 0.33 -11.48 -3.83
CA LEU A 150 -0.97 -12.03 -3.42
C LEU A 150 -2.16 -11.24 -4.01
N LEU A 151 -2.01 -9.92 -4.17
CA LEU A 151 -3.03 -9.08 -4.84
C LEU A 151 -3.19 -9.37 -6.34
N ARG A 152 -2.17 -9.95 -6.98
CA ARG A 152 -2.10 -10.14 -8.44
C ARG A 152 -2.10 -11.60 -8.87
N ALA A 153 -1.80 -12.51 -7.96
CA ALA A 153 -1.73 -13.93 -8.23
C ALA A 153 -3.11 -14.49 -8.59
N ARG A 154 -3.16 -15.30 -9.65
CA ARG A 154 -4.38 -16.05 -9.98
C ARG A 154 -4.71 -17.07 -8.89
N HIS A 155 -5.99 -17.40 -8.76
CA HIS A 155 -6.45 -18.40 -7.80
C HIS A 155 -5.72 -19.74 -8.00
N GLY A 156 -5.27 -20.34 -6.89
CA GLY A 156 -4.54 -21.62 -6.90
C GLY A 156 -3.06 -21.52 -7.27
N LEU A 157 -2.50 -20.33 -7.52
CA LEU A 157 -1.05 -20.19 -7.72
C LEU A 157 -0.28 -20.37 -6.40
N ILE A 158 -0.83 -19.91 -5.29
CA ILE A 158 -0.25 -19.99 -3.93
C ILE A 158 -1.28 -20.65 -3.00
N ASP A 159 -0.90 -21.73 -2.31
CA ASP A 159 -1.77 -22.46 -1.37
C ASP A 159 -1.76 -21.85 0.04
N GLY A 160 -0.69 -21.14 0.39
CA GLY A 160 -0.58 -20.41 1.66
C GLY A 160 0.72 -19.62 1.74
N SER A 161 0.81 -18.69 2.67
CA SER A 161 1.99 -17.84 2.81
C SER A 161 2.40 -17.56 4.25
N VAL A 162 3.67 -17.20 4.44
CA VAL A 162 4.20 -16.72 5.72
C VAL A 162 4.87 -15.36 5.48
N LEU A 163 4.42 -14.35 6.20
CA LEU A 163 4.95 -13.00 6.16
C LEU A 163 5.77 -12.77 7.42
N HIS A 164 7.07 -12.53 7.27
CA HIS A 164 7.96 -12.26 8.38
C HIS A 164 8.40 -10.79 8.37
N ALA A 165 7.92 -10.02 9.34
CA ALA A 165 8.17 -8.59 9.51
C ALA A 165 8.04 -7.77 8.20
N PRO A 166 6.92 -7.87 7.46
CA PRO A 166 6.77 -7.12 6.21
C PRO A 166 6.72 -5.60 6.51
N PRO A 167 7.38 -4.74 5.70
CA PRO A 167 7.35 -3.29 5.86
C PRO A 167 6.02 -2.71 5.35
N VAL A 168 4.95 -3.03 6.05
CA VAL A 168 3.59 -2.51 5.82
C VAL A 168 3.36 -1.18 6.53
N LEU A 169 4.17 -0.87 7.54
CA LEU A 169 4.27 0.42 8.19
C LEU A 169 5.74 0.64 8.58
N LEU A 170 6.25 1.85 8.40
CA LEU A 170 7.62 2.20 8.81
C LEU A 170 7.61 2.70 10.25
N ALA A 171 8.61 2.30 11.03
CA ALA A 171 8.77 2.79 12.40
C ALA A 171 9.16 4.27 12.46
N ASP A 172 8.97 4.88 13.62
CA ASP A 172 9.30 6.27 13.86
C ASP A 172 10.77 6.58 13.54
N GLY A 173 10.97 7.74 12.91
CA GLY A 173 12.28 8.21 12.46
C GLY A 173 12.92 7.39 11.33
N VAL A 174 12.26 6.36 10.78
CA VAL A 174 12.73 5.70 9.53
C VAL A 174 12.38 6.56 8.32
N ARG A 175 11.13 7.06 8.29
CA ARG A 175 10.66 7.94 7.21
C ARG A 175 11.26 9.33 7.42
N PRO A 176 11.88 9.93 6.39
CA PRO A 176 12.44 11.27 6.51
C PRO A 176 11.32 12.32 6.72
N PRO A 177 11.62 13.49 7.32
CA PRO A 177 10.65 14.57 7.45
C PRO A 177 10.04 14.96 6.10
N ALA A 178 8.78 15.42 6.09
CA ALA A 178 8.02 15.69 4.86
C ALA A 178 8.77 16.58 3.85
N ILE A 179 9.50 17.59 4.32
CA ILE A 179 10.30 18.49 3.46
C ILE A 179 11.42 17.71 2.77
N VAL A 180 12.14 16.87 3.51
CA VAL A 180 13.23 16.03 2.99
C VAL A 180 12.67 15.02 1.99
N GLU A 181 11.50 14.43 2.30
CA GLU A 181 10.82 13.53 1.37
C GLU A 181 10.44 14.22 0.05
N THR A 182 9.87 15.43 0.10
CA THR A 182 9.53 16.21 -1.09
C THR A 182 10.78 16.50 -1.93
N VAL A 183 11.89 16.89 -1.31
CA VAL A 183 13.17 17.10 -2.00
C VAL A 183 13.65 15.80 -2.66
N CYS A 184 13.60 14.66 -1.95
CA CYS A 184 13.94 13.35 -2.50
C CYS A 184 13.05 12.97 -3.70
N ARG A 185 11.74 13.27 -3.67
CA ARG A 185 10.80 13.02 -4.78
C ARG A 185 11.11 13.85 -6.03
N VAL A 186 11.76 15.00 -5.89
CA VAL A 186 12.24 15.79 -7.03
C VAL A 186 13.59 15.24 -7.51
N LEU A 187 14.54 15.03 -6.59
CA LEU A 187 15.90 14.56 -6.90
C LEU A 187 15.89 13.20 -7.60
N VAL A 188 14.98 12.29 -7.24
CA VAL A 188 14.88 10.96 -7.85
C VAL A 188 14.65 11.02 -9.37
N LYS A 189 14.04 12.09 -9.90
CA LYS A 189 13.79 12.23 -11.35
C LYS A 189 15.08 12.44 -12.15
N VAL A 190 16.13 12.92 -11.48
CA VAL A 190 17.42 13.25 -12.10
C VAL A 190 18.51 12.27 -11.63
N LEU A 191 18.50 11.92 -10.35
CA LEU A 191 19.54 11.12 -9.68
C LEU A 191 18.94 9.91 -8.93
N PRO A 192 18.13 9.04 -9.57
CA PRO A 192 17.45 7.96 -8.86
C PRO A 192 18.42 6.95 -8.22
N LYS A 193 19.61 6.80 -8.80
CA LYS A 193 20.62 5.84 -8.36
C LYS A 193 21.54 6.37 -7.26
N LEU A 194 21.42 7.65 -6.86
CA LEU A 194 22.31 8.26 -5.87
C LEU A 194 22.18 7.54 -4.52
N PRO A 195 23.26 6.95 -3.98
CA PRO A 195 23.26 6.30 -2.68
C PRO A 195 23.36 7.36 -1.56
N ALA A 196 22.26 8.06 -1.31
CA ALA A 196 22.24 9.24 -0.42
C ALA A 196 21.81 8.93 1.02
N ILE A 197 20.98 7.90 1.23
CA ILE A 197 20.29 7.70 2.50
C ILE A 197 21.09 6.71 3.38
N PRO A 198 21.55 7.12 4.58
CA PRO A 198 22.27 6.23 5.48
C PRO A 198 21.45 4.99 5.85
N THR A 199 22.12 3.83 5.87
CA THR A 199 21.54 2.56 6.32
C THR A 199 21.75 2.42 7.83
N HIS A 200 20.67 2.13 8.57
CA HIS A 200 20.67 2.14 10.03
C HIS A 200 21.12 0.81 10.66
N GLY A 201 22.03 0.07 9.99
CA GLY A 201 22.30 -1.35 10.21
C GLY A 201 22.51 -1.80 11.67
N ALA A 202 23.34 -1.07 12.43
CA ALA A 202 23.67 -1.44 13.82
C ALA A 202 22.85 -0.71 14.89
N THR A 203 22.35 0.50 14.63
CA THR A 203 21.70 1.35 15.66
C THR A 203 20.26 0.97 15.97
N ARG A 204 19.70 0.00 15.24
CA ARG A 204 18.31 -0.44 15.35
C ARG A 204 18.14 -1.94 15.59
N ALA A 205 19.22 -2.65 15.93
CA ALA A 205 19.13 -4.04 16.35
C ALA A 205 18.46 -4.17 17.72
N ASN A 206 17.80 -5.31 17.95
CA ASN A 206 17.06 -5.57 19.19
C ASN A 206 17.93 -6.12 20.33
N SER A 207 19.14 -6.61 20.02
CA SER A 207 20.14 -7.01 21.02
C SER A 207 21.56 -6.76 20.52
N ASN A 208 22.46 -6.37 21.43
CA ASN A 208 23.83 -6.01 21.11
C ASN A 208 24.68 -7.24 20.72
N GLU A 209 24.42 -8.40 21.33
CA GLU A 209 25.14 -9.64 20.97
C GLU A 209 24.79 -10.11 19.56
N VAL A 210 23.49 -10.11 19.21
CA VAL A 210 23.04 -10.50 17.87
C VAL A 210 23.42 -9.45 16.84
N ALA A 211 23.40 -8.17 17.18
CA ALA A 211 23.82 -7.09 16.28
C ALA A 211 25.25 -7.28 15.78
N SER A 212 26.18 -7.61 16.67
CA SER A 212 27.60 -7.77 16.34
C SER A 212 27.84 -8.97 15.42
N ALA A 213 27.18 -10.11 15.71
CA ALA A 213 27.26 -11.30 14.86
C ALA A 213 26.62 -11.08 13.48
N VAL A 214 25.47 -10.40 13.43
CA VAL A 214 24.78 -10.06 12.18
C VAL A 214 25.61 -9.10 11.34
N GLU A 215 26.22 -8.07 11.94
CA GLU A 215 27.09 -7.16 11.18
C GLU A 215 28.36 -7.86 10.69
N ALA A 216 29.00 -8.71 11.51
CA ALA A 216 30.13 -9.51 11.06
C ALA A 216 29.76 -10.41 9.86
N SER A 217 28.60 -11.07 9.92
CA SER A 217 28.07 -11.88 8.83
C SER A 217 27.87 -11.05 7.55
N LYS A 218 27.27 -9.86 7.65
CA LYS A 218 27.09 -8.95 6.50
C LYS A 218 28.41 -8.50 5.89
N GLN A 219 29.45 -8.28 6.69
CA GLN A 219 30.76 -7.86 6.16
C GLN A 219 31.45 -8.97 5.36
N LEU A 220 31.27 -10.23 5.79
CA LEU A 220 31.83 -11.40 5.13
C LEU A 220 31.05 -11.82 3.86
N ASP A 221 29.81 -11.37 3.71
CA ASP A 221 28.97 -11.67 2.55
C ASP A 221 29.21 -10.64 1.43
N ASP A 222 29.83 -11.07 0.33
CA ASP A 222 30.09 -10.24 -0.85
C ASP A 222 28.83 -10.00 -1.72
N LEU A 223 27.78 -10.79 -1.51
CA LEU A 223 26.47 -10.61 -2.14
C LEU A 223 25.50 -9.77 -1.30
N PHE A 224 25.90 -9.38 -0.09
CA PHE A 224 25.18 -8.41 0.72
C PHE A 224 25.51 -6.97 0.31
N TYR A 225 24.50 -6.16 0.03
CA TYR A 225 24.72 -4.75 -0.31
C TYR A 225 25.11 -3.92 0.93
N LYS A 226 26.37 -3.46 0.97
CA LYS A 226 26.94 -2.67 2.08
C LYS A 226 26.80 -1.15 1.91
N GLY A 227 26.28 -0.69 0.76
CA GLY A 227 26.20 0.74 0.44
C GLY A 227 25.05 1.47 1.15
N ARG A 228 25.00 2.79 0.97
CA ARG A 228 23.85 3.61 1.37
C ARG A 228 22.62 3.28 0.52
N LEU A 229 21.44 3.46 1.10
CA LEU A 229 20.17 3.31 0.42
C LEU A 229 20.05 4.34 -0.71
N ARG A 230 19.69 3.87 -1.89
CA ARG A 230 19.53 4.71 -3.08
C ARG A 230 18.17 5.42 -3.07
N LEU A 231 18.11 6.64 -3.62
CA LEU A 231 16.88 7.46 -3.64
C LEU A 231 15.70 6.73 -4.30
N GLY A 232 15.93 6.15 -5.49
CA GLY A 232 14.90 5.41 -6.22
C GLY A 232 14.43 4.17 -5.46
N THR A 233 15.37 3.45 -4.83
CA THR A 233 15.03 2.31 -3.96
C THR A 233 14.15 2.73 -2.79
N ALA A 234 14.52 3.79 -2.08
CA ALA A 234 13.76 4.30 -0.94
C ALA A 234 12.34 4.72 -1.34
N LEU A 235 12.21 5.44 -2.46
CA LEU A 235 10.92 5.92 -2.92
C LEU A 235 10.02 4.79 -3.42
N ASN A 236 10.55 3.83 -4.19
CA ASN A 236 9.80 2.67 -4.64
C ASN A 236 9.31 1.81 -3.47
N MET A 237 10.18 1.57 -2.48
CA MET A 237 9.82 0.87 -1.24
C MET A 237 8.72 1.62 -0.47
N LEU A 238 8.89 2.92 -0.26
CA LEU A 238 7.90 3.75 0.44
C LEU A 238 6.55 3.72 -0.29
N GLN A 239 6.55 3.86 -1.62
CA GLN A 239 5.32 3.83 -2.40
C GLN A 239 4.63 2.46 -2.27
N ALA A 240 5.38 1.36 -2.43
CA ALA A 240 4.83 0.02 -2.27
C ALA A 240 4.27 -0.24 -0.85
N THR A 241 4.92 0.28 0.18
CA THR A 241 4.43 0.26 1.57
C THR A 241 3.12 1.04 1.71
N LEU A 242 3.02 2.24 1.14
CA LEU A 242 1.79 3.04 1.20
C LEU A 242 0.65 2.40 0.40
N ASP A 243 0.95 1.83 -0.76
CA ASP A 243 -0.04 1.19 -1.63
C ASP A 243 -0.70 0.00 -0.93
N ILE A 244 0.10 -0.87 -0.28
CA ILE A 244 -0.44 -2.07 0.36
C ILE A 244 -1.34 -1.76 1.56
N GLN A 245 -1.12 -0.64 2.25
CA GLN A 245 -1.97 -0.18 3.36
C GLN A 245 -3.43 0.06 2.93
N THR A 246 -3.67 0.36 1.66
CA THR A 246 -5.03 0.58 1.15
C THR A 246 -5.65 -0.66 0.51
N GLN A 247 -4.84 -1.65 0.11
CA GLN A 247 -5.30 -2.75 -0.74
C GLN A 247 -5.35 -4.11 -0.06
N TYR A 248 -4.74 -4.27 1.11
CA TYR A 248 -4.59 -5.57 1.78
C TYR A 248 -5.91 -6.33 2.02
N HIS A 249 -7.03 -5.61 2.14
CA HIS A 249 -8.36 -6.20 2.36
C HIS A 249 -8.83 -7.06 1.18
N LYS A 250 -8.13 -6.99 0.03
CA LYS A 250 -8.38 -7.80 -1.17
C LYS A 250 -7.60 -9.11 -1.19
N ILE A 251 -6.76 -9.38 -0.19
CA ILE A 251 -5.97 -10.62 -0.13
C ILE A 251 -6.83 -11.72 0.50
N ASP A 252 -7.21 -12.70 -0.31
CA ASP A 252 -8.00 -13.85 0.12
C ASP A 252 -7.14 -15.08 0.46
N THR A 253 -5.88 -15.11 0.01
CA THR A 253 -4.98 -16.25 0.25
C THR A 253 -4.64 -16.37 1.74
N PRO A 254 -4.71 -17.58 2.33
CA PRO A 254 -4.30 -17.79 3.71
C PRO A 254 -2.85 -17.39 3.96
N PHE A 255 -2.60 -16.64 5.04
CA PHE A 255 -1.26 -16.28 5.46
C PHE A 255 -1.08 -16.34 6.98
N VAL A 256 0.15 -16.65 7.40
CA VAL A 256 0.63 -16.49 8.78
C VAL A 256 1.52 -15.25 8.83
N LEU A 257 1.35 -14.43 9.86
CA LEU A 257 2.13 -13.21 10.06
C LEU A 257 2.98 -13.35 11.34
N ILE A 258 4.29 -13.22 11.18
CA ILE A 258 5.28 -13.24 12.26
C ILE A 258 5.92 -11.84 12.31
N HIS A 259 5.82 -11.17 13.45
CA HIS A 259 6.37 -9.83 13.62
C HIS A 259 6.77 -9.59 15.09
N GLY A 260 7.99 -9.11 15.33
CA GLY A 260 8.47 -8.74 16.65
C GLY A 260 7.91 -7.40 17.13
N ASP A 261 7.36 -7.34 18.34
CA ASP A 261 6.74 -6.14 18.91
C ASP A 261 7.67 -4.92 19.02
N ASN A 262 8.98 -5.16 19.17
CA ASN A 262 10.02 -4.13 19.25
C ASN A 262 10.80 -3.93 17.93
N ASP A 263 10.21 -4.22 16.77
CA ASP A 263 10.87 -3.95 15.48
C ASP A 263 11.01 -2.43 15.24
N ARG A 264 12.26 -1.99 15.07
CA ARG A 264 12.64 -0.57 14.97
C ARG A 264 12.69 -0.07 13.52
N VAL A 265 12.37 -0.91 12.55
CA VAL A 265 12.37 -0.60 11.11
C VAL A 265 10.97 -0.78 10.53
N CYS A 266 10.41 -1.98 10.66
CA CYS A 266 9.04 -2.30 10.25
C CYS A 266 8.17 -2.17 11.51
N ALA A 267 7.26 -1.20 11.57
CA ALA A 267 6.48 -1.02 12.79
C ALA A 267 5.50 -2.18 13.01
N TYR A 268 5.58 -2.81 14.18
CA TYR A 268 4.63 -3.86 14.60
C TYR A 268 3.17 -3.39 14.54
N ALA A 269 2.91 -2.12 14.84
CA ALA A 269 1.57 -1.52 14.75
C ALA A 269 0.93 -1.73 13.36
N GLY A 270 1.75 -1.71 12.30
CA GLY A 270 1.35 -2.10 10.96
C GLY A 270 0.80 -3.52 10.98
N SER A 271 1.63 -4.51 11.28
CA SER A 271 1.25 -5.93 11.33
C SER A 271 0.09 -6.27 12.25
N LYS A 272 -0.04 -5.60 13.41
CA LYS A 272 -1.18 -5.79 14.32
C LYS A 272 -2.53 -5.50 13.66
N ARG A 273 -2.60 -4.45 12.83
CA ARG A 273 -3.81 -4.10 12.06
C ARG A 273 -4.22 -5.21 11.10
N TYR A 274 -3.25 -5.95 10.54
CA TYR A 274 -3.49 -7.09 9.65
C TYR A 274 -3.84 -8.36 10.43
N GLY A 275 -3.14 -8.63 11.54
CA GLY A 275 -3.33 -9.84 12.36
C GLY A 275 -4.66 -9.89 13.12
N THR A 276 -5.30 -8.74 13.33
CA THR A 276 -6.65 -8.65 13.92
C THR A 276 -7.77 -8.72 12.89
N LEU A 277 -7.49 -8.89 11.59
CA LEU A 277 -8.54 -9.08 10.60
C LEU A 277 -9.18 -10.45 10.82
N PRO A 278 -10.41 -10.52 11.35
CA PRO A 278 -11.14 -11.76 11.28
C PRO A 278 -11.50 -11.92 9.81
N THR A 279 -11.23 -13.08 9.23
CA THR A 279 -11.86 -13.55 7.99
C THR A 279 -13.40 -13.56 8.07
N LYS A 280 -14.00 -13.15 9.20
CA LYS A 280 -15.41 -13.22 9.56
C LYS A 280 -16.23 -11.95 9.34
N ASP A 281 -15.65 -10.76 9.20
CA ASP A 281 -16.48 -9.52 9.14
C ASP A 281 -17.14 -9.27 7.78
N GLY A 282 -16.69 -9.95 6.72
CA GLY A 282 -17.38 -10.04 5.43
C GLY A 282 -17.88 -8.70 4.84
N PRO A 283 -18.89 -8.74 3.94
CA PRO A 283 -19.43 -7.55 3.28
C PRO A 283 -20.12 -6.56 4.22
N ARG A 284 -20.43 -6.93 5.48
CA ARG A 284 -21.04 -6.02 6.48
C ARG A 284 -20.16 -4.83 6.85
N ARG A 285 -18.85 -4.94 6.61
CA ARG A 285 -17.88 -3.87 6.85
C ARG A 285 -18.03 -2.68 5.89
N LEU A 286 -18.52 -2.89 4.66
CA LEU A 286 -18.86 -1.81 3.71
C LEU A 286 -20.03 -0.93 4.18
N PHE A 287 -20.89 -1.45 5.04
CA PHE A 287 -22.12 -0.77 5.45
C PHE A 287 -21.97 0.02 6.76
N ARG A 288 -20.78 0.04 7.38
CA ARG A 288 -20.50 0.89 8.55
C ARG A 288 -20.43 2.36 8.12
N GLY A 289 -21.40 3.15 8.57
CA GLY A 289 -21.58 4.55 8.17
C GLY A 289 -22.70 4.79 7.16
N VAL A 290 -23.37 3.74 6.67
CA VAL A 290 -24.55 3.88 5.80
C VAL A 290 -25.73 4.48 6.57
N SER A 291 -25.93 4.12 7.83
CA SER A 291 -26.96 4.76 8.68
C SER A 291 -26.73 6.26 8.85
N THR A 292 -25.47 6.69 8.93
CA THR A 292 -25.11 8.12 9.02
C THR A 292 -25.29 8.83 7.68
N MET A 293 -25.02 8.16 6.56
CA MET A 293 -25.31 8.70 5.22
C MET A 293 -26.82 8.85 5.01
N LEU A 294 -27.61 7.84 5.37
CA LEU A 294 -29.07 7.91 5.29
C LEU A 294 -29.64 9.01 6.20
N GLY A 295 -29.15 9.13 7.43
CA GLY A 295 -29.60 10.16 8.38
C GLY A 295 -29.31 11.60 7.95
N ALA A 296 -28.19 11.85 7.27
CA ALA A 296 -27.84 13.19 6.76
C ALA A 296 -28.45 13.47 5.37
N SER A 297 -28.44 12.48 4.47
CA SER A 297 -28.84 12.67 3.08
C SER A 297 -30.36 12.63 2.88
N LEU A 298 -31.11 11.81 3.63
CA LEU A 298 -32.58 11.72 3.44
C LEU A 298 -33.32 13.03 3.74
N PRO A 299 -33.06 13.74 4.87
CA PRO A 299 -33.71 15.02 5.13
C PRO A 299 -33.35 16.09 4.09
N ALA A 300 -32.10 16.09 3.62
CA ALA A 300 -31.64 17.02 2.59
C ALA A 300 -32.37 16.80 1.26
N HIS A 301 -32.45 15.55 0.79
CA HIS A 301 -33.17 15.22 -0.45
C HIS A 301 -34.69 15.46 -0.31
N ALA A 302 -35.29 15.17 0.85
CA ALA A 302 -36.70 15.44 1.10
C ALA A 302 -37.03 16.95 1.05
N LEU A 303 -36.17 17.79 1.63
CA LEU A 303 -36.33 19.24 1.56
C LEU A 303 -36.16 19.75 0.13
N TYR A 304 -35.19 19.23 -0.62
CA TYR A 304 -35.03 19.51 -2.05
C TYR A 304 -36.31 19.21 -2.83
N PHE A 305 -36.82 17.98 -2.74
CA PHE A 305 -38.02 17.59 -3.48
C PHE A 305 -39.23 18.45 -3.07
N SER A 306 -39.38 18.79 -1.79
CA SER A 306 -40.45 19.67 -1.34
C SER A 306 -40.39 21.07 -1.95
N VAL A 307 -39.20 21.66 -2.04
CA VAL A 307 -39.00 22.99 -2.63
C VAL A 307 -39.17 22.94 -4.15
N PHE A 308 -38.64 21.90 -4.80
CA PHE A 308 -38.80 21.66 -6.23
C PHE A 308 -40.27 21.52 -6.64
N GLU A 309 -41.05 20.70 -5.93
CA GLU A 309 -42.49 20.53 -6.17
C GLU A 309 -43.26 21.85 -5.95
N SER A 310 -42.96 22.59 -4.87
CA SER A 310 -43.58 23.89 -4.59
C SER A 310 -43.31 24.92 -5.70
N CYS A 311 -42.13 24.85 -6.33
CA CYS A 311 -41.79 25.70 -7.47
C CYS A 311 -42.56 25.29 -8.73
N LYS A 312 -42.60 23.99 -9.08
CA LYS A 312 -43.36 23.51 -10.24
C LYS A 312 -44.83 23.93 -10.19
N GLU A 313 -45.46 23.82 -9.02
CA GLU A 313 -46.87 24.18 -8.81
C GLU A 313 -47.11 25.68 -9.03
N LYS A 314 -46.26 26.55 -8.48
CA LYS A 314 -46.41 28.02 -8.61
C LYS A 314 -46.13 28.55 -10.03
N PHE A 315 -45.32 27.85 -10.81
CA PHE A 315 -45.01 28.24 -12.19
C PHE A 315 -45.91 27.56 -13.24
N GLY A 316 -46.85 26.71 -12.81
CA GLY A 316 -47.77 26.01 -13.72
C GLY A 316 -47.08 24.99 -14.63
N ALA A 317 -45.91 24.47 -14.22
CA ALA A 317 -45.10 23.55 -15.02
C ALA A 317 -45.74 22.16 -15.18
N ASP A 318 -46.77 21.84 -14.38
CA ASP A 318 -47.58 20.61 -14.49
C ASP A 318 -48.85 20.81 -15.36
N SER A 319 -49.04 21.99 -15.97
CA SER A 319 -50.15 22.24 -16.91
C SER A 319 -49.95 21.51 -18.25
N PRO A 320 -50.98 20.92 -18.87
CA PRO A 320 -50.88 20.29 -20.20
C PRO A 320 -50.48 21.26 -21.32
N GLU A 321 -50.66 22.57 -21.13
CA GLU A 321 -50.37 23.64 -22.10
C GLU A 321 -49.07 24.41 -21.77
N HIS A 322 -48.14 23.80 -21.05
CA HIS A 322 -46.87 24.45 -20.72
C HIS A 322 -46.02 24.72 -21.98
N THR A 323 -45.46 25.91 -22.08
CA THR A 323 -44.46 26.23 -23.10
C THR A 323 -43.06 25.77 -22.64
N PRO A 324 -42.15 25.41 -23.56
CA PRO A 324 -40.77 25.00 -23.22
C PRO A 324 -40.03 26.03 -22.34
N ILE A 325 -40.36 27.31 -22.50
CA ILE A 325 -39.82 28.43 -21.72
C ILE A 325 -40.32 28.40 -20.26
N GLN A 326 -41.57 28.03 -20.02
CA GLN A 326 -42.12 27.90 -18.65
C GLN A 326 -41.50 26.70 -17.91
N SER A 327 -41.32 25.57 -18.58
CA SER A 327 -40.63 24.41 -18.00
C SER A 327 -39.14 24.66 -17.78
N GLY A 328 -38.49 25.40 -18.69
CA GLY A 328 -37.10 25.85 -18.54
C GLY A 328 -36.94 26.82 -17.36
N ALA A 329 -37.83 27.81 -17.22
CA ALA A 329 -37.82 28.76 -16.10
C ALA A 329 -38.08 28.07 -14.75
N ALA A 330 -39.01 27.13 -14.68
CA ALA A 330 -39.26 26.33 -13.49
C ALA A 330 -38.04 25.45 -13.12
N GLY A 331 -37.37 24.84 -14.12
CA GLY A 331 -36.14 24.08 -13.90
C GLY A 331 -34.98 24.94 -13.40
N VAL A 332 -34.81 26.16 -13.92
CA VAL A 332 -33.78 27.11 -13.50
C VAL A 332 -34.05 27.62 -12.09
N ILE A 333 -35.30 27.99 -11.76
CA ILE A 333 -35.65 28.46 -10.42
C ILE A 333 -35.59 27.30 -9.40
N GLY A 334 -36.00 26.09 -9.79
CA GLY A 334 -35.82 24.89 -8.96
C GLY A 334 -34.34 24.58 -8.69
N THR A 335 -33.47 24.80 -9.67
CA THR A 335 -32.00 24.66 -9.51
C THR A 335 -31.44 25.78 -8.62
N ILE A 336 -31.89 27.02 -8.78
CA ILE A 336 -31.48 28.14 -7.92
C ILE A 336 -31.90 27.91 -6.48
N MET A 337 -33.13 27.45 -6.24
CA MET A 337 -33.63 27.16 -4.91
C MET A 337 -32.99 25.91 -4.30
N HIS A 338 -32.73 24.87 -5.11
CA HIS A 338 -31.90 23.72 -4.74
C HIS A 338 -30.52 24.18 -4.29
N ASP A 339 -29.85 25.00 -5.09
CA ASP A 339 -28.51 25.49 -4.78
C ASP A 339 -28.54 26.47 -3.60
N LEU A 340 -29.59 27.27 -3.41
CA LEU A 340 -29.73 28.17 -2.26
C LEU A 340 -29.97 27.41 -0.95
N VAL A 341 -30.51 26.19 -1.00
CA VAL A 341 -30.75 25.34 0.18
C VAL A 341 -29.60 24.36 0.40
N MET A 342 -29.13 23.70 -0.66
CA MET A 342 -28.03 22.74 -0.62
C MET A 342 -26.69 23.43 -0.42
N THR A 343 -26.42 24.60 -1.01
CA THR A 343 -25.13 25.26 -0.82
C THR A 343 -24.89 25.66 0.63
N PRO A 344 -25.83 26.27 1.39
CA PRO A 344 -25.65 26.51 2.83
C PRO A 344 -25.65 25.24 3.70
N MET A 345 -26.35 24.18 3.27
CA MET A 345 -26.31 22.88 3.94
C MET A 345 -24.95 22.20 3.75
N ASP A 346 -24.44 22.11 2.52
CA ASP A 346 -23.15 21.52 2.14
C ASP A 346 -21.96 22.39 2.58
N ALA A 347 -22.13 23.71 2.59
CA ALA A 347 -21.06 24.67 2.91
C ALA A 347 -20.95 25.06 4.38
N GLY A 348 -21.87 24.68 5.30
CA GLY A 348 -21.44 24.78 6.71
C GLY A 348 -22.40 24.68 7.88
N ALA A 349 -23.72 24.83 7.78
CA ALA A 349 -24.51 25.07 9.01
C ALA A 349 -25.16 23.82 9.66
N ILE A 350 -25.73 22.90 8.87
CA ILE A 350 -26.64 21.86 9.38
C ILE A 350 -26.04 20.45 9.29
N THR A 351 -25.43 20.08 8.16
CA THR A 351 -24.85 18.75 7.97
C THR A 351 -23.39 18.67 8.43
N ASN A 352 -22.73 19.83 8.57
CA ASN A 352 -21.31 19.93 8.90
C ASN A 352 -20.92 19.22 10.21
N PRO A 353 -21.71 19.27 11.30
CA PRO A 353 -21.42 18.45 12.48
C PRO A 353 -21.48 16.94 12.21
N LEU A 354 -22.39 16.49 11.36
CA LEU A 354 -22.54 15.09 10.97
C LEU A 354 -21.44 14.66 10.00
N ASP A 355 -21.09 15.51 9.04
CA ASP A 355 -20.03 15.32 8.06
C ASP A 355 -18.66 15.25 8.74
N VAL A 356 -18.32 16.19 9.63
CA VAL A 356 -17.05 16.15 10.37
C VAL A 356 -16.97 14.89 11.22
N THR A 357 -18.07 14.49 11.87
CA THR A 357 -18.11 13.25 12.68
C THR A 357 -17.93 12.00 11.81
N LYS A 358 -18.62 11.93 10.67
CA LYS A 358 -18.48 10.85 9.68
C LYS A 358 -17.07 10.79 9.11
N THR A 359 -16.56 11.91 8.63
CA THR A 359 -15.21 12.02 8.05
C THR A 359 -14.16 11.61 9.06
N ARG A 360 -14.27 12.02 10.34
CA ARG A 360 -13.33 11.59 11.39
C ARG A 360 -13.42 10.11 11.70
N LEU A 361 -14.62 9.53 11.72
CA LEU A 361 -14.79 8.08 11.86
C LEU A 361 -14.19 7.32 10.67
N GLN A 362 -14.39 7.81 9.45
CA GLN A 362 -13.86 7.19 8.24
C GLN A 362 -12.34 7.37 8.13
N THR A 363 -11.81 8.54 8.46
CA THR A 363 -10.36 8.78 8.47
C THR A 363 -9.67 8.09 9.62
N GLN A 364 -10.33 7.81 10.75
CA GLN A 364 -9.78 6.94 11.80
C GLN A 364 -9.46 5.56 11.24
N MET A 365 -10.31 5.05 10.34
CA MET A 365 -10.09 3.77 9.67
C MET A 365 -8.96 3.82 8.63
N MET A 366 -8.56 5.02 8.20
CA MET A 366 -7.46 5.25 7.24
C MET A 366 -6.16 5.72 7.93
N SER A 367 -6.24 6.19 9.19
CA SER A 367 -5.11 6.75 9.94
C SER A 367 -4.18 5.65 10.44
N LEU A 368 -2.87 5.88 10.33
CA LEU A 368 -1.82 4.89 10.57
C LEU A 368 -1.57 4.53 12.04
N ASP A 369 -2.17 5.27 12.98
CA ASP A 369 -1.95 5.06 14.42
C ASP A 369 -3.20 4.68 15.24
N ASP A 370 -4.40 4.52 14.67
CA ASP A 370 -5.68 4.33 15.40
C ASP A 370 -5.98 5.45 16.42
N THR A 371 -5.10 6.44 16.48
CA THR A 371 -5.13 7.60 17.33
C THR A 371 -5.27 8.82 16.44
N LEU A 372 -6.48 9.38 16.41
CA LEU A 372 -6.68 10.73 15.91
C LEU A 372 -6.44 11.70 17.05
N THR A 373 -5.88 12.87 16.76
CA THR A 373 -5.83 13.94 17.76
C THR A 373 -7.08 14.80 17.64
N CYS A 374 -7.86 14.89 18.71
CA CYS A 374 -9.01 15.79 18.84
C CYS A 374 -8.71 16.81 19.94
N GLY A 375 -8.69 18.10 19.60
CA GLY A 375 -8.30 19.16 20.53
C GLY A 375 -6.89 18.97 21.13
N GLY A 376 -5.96 18.37 20.38
CA GLY A 376 -4.60 18.05 20.85
C GLY A 376 -4.46 16.78 21.71
N LYS A 377 -5.55 16.02 21.92
CA LYS A 377 -5.51 14.74 22.65
C LYS A 377 -5.73 13.56 21.72
N VAL A 378 -4.95 12.51 21.94
CA VAL A 378 -5.13 11.21 21.29
C VAL A 378 -6.48 10.61 21.68
N VAL A 379 -7.33 10.33 20.69
CA VAL A 379 -8.67 9.77 20.84
C VAL A 379 -8.91 8.60 19.88
N GLN A 380 -9.79 7.69 20.30
CA GLN A 380 -10.31 6.58 19.50
C GLN A 380 -11.83 6.56 19.59
N TYR A 381 -12.49 6.70 18.45
CA TYR A 381 -13.93 6.73 18.32
C TYR A 381 -14.51 5.31 18.21
N ARG A 382 -15.45 4.96 19.09
CA ARG A 382 -16.13 3.64 19.12
C ARG A 382 -17.39 3.59 18.25
N GLY A 383 -17.90 4.75 17.83
CA GLY A 383 -19.11 4.89 17.03
C GLY A 383 -19.49 6.36 16.85
N PHE A 384 -20.60 6.62 16.17
CA PHE A 384 -21.04 7.98 15.81
C PHE A 384 -21.31 8.88 17.03
N LEU A 385 -22.11 8.41 17.99
CA LEU A 385 -22.45 9.20 19.17
C LEU A 385 -21.23 9.50 20.04
N ASP A 386 -20.32 8.54 20.13
CA ASP A 386 -19.05 8.69 20.84
C ASP A 386 -18.13 9.70 20.14
N ALA A 387 -18.00 9.62 18.81
CA ALA A 387 -17.25 10.59 18.02
C ALA A 387 -17.83 12.01 18.15
N PHE A 388 -19.15 12.15 18.04
CA PHE A 388 -19.83 13.43 18.18
C PHE A 388 -19.61 14.04 19.56
N GLY A 389 -19.80 13.25 20.63
CA GLY A 389 -19.59 13.69 22.00
C GLY A 389 -18.14 14.08 22.29
N GLN A 390 -17.17 13.32 21.78
CA GLN A 390 -15.75 13.63 21.95
C GLN A 390 -15.33 14.90 21.20
N ILE A 391 -15.84 15.15 19.98
CA ILE A 391 -15.58 16.39 19.23
C ILE A 391 -16.13 17.59 20.01
N TYR A 392 -17.38 17.51 20.48
CA TYR A 392 -17.98 18.58 21.27
C TYR A 392 -17.19 18.84 22.57
N LYS A 393 -16.76 17.78 23.27
CA LYS A 393 -16.03 17.88 24.54
C LYS A 393 -14.62 18.47 24.38
N HIS A 394 -13.92 18.15 23.29
CA HIS A 394 -12.50 18.51 23.12
C HIS A 394 -12.26 19.71 22.21
N GLU A 395 -13.17 20.01 21.28
CA GLU A 395 -13.03 21.11 20.32
C GLU A 395 -14.21 22.10 20.36
N GLY A 396 -15.25 21.82 21.17
CA GLY A 396 -16.44 22.65 21.26
C GLY A 396 -17.26 22.65 19.97
N VAL A 397 -18.21 23.58 19.87
CA VAL A 397 -19.04 23.76 18.68
C VAL A 397 -18.19 24.07 17.45
N ALA A 398 -17.12 24.85 17.61
CA ALA A 398 -16.19 25.20 16.54
C ALA A 398 -15.50 23.97 15.89
N GLY A 399 -15.33 22.88 16.62
CA GLY A 399 -14.77 21.62 16.09
C GLY A 399 -15.59 21.02 14.94
N PHE A 400 -16.90 21.24 14.94
CA PHE A 400 -17.82 20.80 13.89
C PHE A 400 -17.81 21.66 12.63
N PHE A 401 -17.13 22.82 12.68
CA PHE A 401 -17.00 23.74 11.54
C PHE A 401 -15.60 23.76 10.94
N ARG A 402 -14.69 22.91 11.45
CA ARG A 402 -13.36 22.71 10.85
C ARG A 402 -13.49 22.05 9.49
N GLY A 403 -12.94 22.68 8.46
CA GLY A 403 -12.96 22.20 7.07
C GLY A 403 -13.87 22.99 6.13
N VAL A 404 -14.69 23.91 6.68
CA VAL A 404 -15.56 24.80 5.89
C VAL A 404 -14.76 25.66 4.91
N GLY A 405 -13.66 26.27 5.35
CA GLY A 405 -12.82 27.12 4.49
C GLY A 405 -12.35 26.41 3.22
N PRO A 406 -11.63 25.28 3.32
CA PRO A 406 -11.24 24.49 2.14
C PRO A 406 -12.43 24.06 1.26
N ARG A 407 -13.57 23.70 1.86
CA ARG A 407 -14.78 23.29 1.12
C ARG A 407 -15.35 24.45 0.31
N VAL A 408 -15.46 25.64 0.90
CA VAL A 408 -15.88 26.87 0.21
C VAL A 408 -14.91 27.20 -0.94
N CYS A 409 -13.60 27.08 -0.71
CA CYS A 409 -12.59 27.33 -1.75
C CYS A 409 -12.70 26.39 -2.96
N VAL A 410 -13.19 25.16 -2.78
CA VAL A 410 -13.39 24.19 -3.87
C VAL A 410 -14.75 24.36 -4.55
N HIS A 411 -15.81 24.57 -3.78
CA HIS A 411 -17.17 24.63 -4.30
C HIS A 411 -17.52 25.98 -4.93
N ALA A 412 -17.06 27.11 -4.37
CA ALA A 412 -17.40 28.44 -4.90
C ALA A 412 -16.93 28.65 -6.35
N PRO A 413 -15.71 28.23 -6.78
CA PRO A 413 -15.31 28.31 -8.18
C PRO A 413 -16.15 27.41 -9.09
N SER A 414 -16.52 26.20 -8.64
CA SER A 414 -17.34 25.27 -9.43
C SER A 414 -18.72 25.86 -9.71
N VAL A 415 -19.36 26.45 -8.70
CA VAL A 415 -20.67 27.10 -8.86
C VAL A 415 -20.56 28.32 -9.78
N ALA A 416 -19.50 29.14 -9.63
CA ALA A 416 -19.27 30.31 -10.48
C ALA A 416 -19.05 29.95 -11.96
N VAL A 417 -18.30 28.87 -12.24
CA VAL A 417 -18.10 28.37 -13.60
C VAL A 417 -19.42 27.87 -14.19
N SER A 418 -20.18 27.05 -13.46
CA SER A 418 -21.48 26.56 -13.93
C SER A 418 -22.44 27.72 -14.28
N TRP A 419 -22.48 28.76 -13.44
CA TRP A 419 -23.31 29.95 -13.66
C TRP A 419 -22.86 30.78 -14.86
N THR A 420 -21.55 30.97 -15.00
CA THR A 420 -20.97 31.72 -16.12
C THR A 420 -21.22 31.00 -17.44
N THR A 421 -21.05 29.68 -17.45
CA THR A 421 -21.34 28.84 -18.63
C THR A 421 -22.81 28.89 -19.00
N PHE A 422 -23.71 28.83 -18.01
CA PHE A 422 -25.15 28.93 -18.23
C PHE A 422 -25.55 30.28 -18.83
N GLU A 423 -25.11 31.40 -18.26
CA GLU A 423 -25.42 32.76 -18.76
C GLU A 423 -24.91 32.99 -20.19
N VAL A 424 -23.73 32.46 -20.51
CA VAL A 424 -23.17 32.52 -21.86
C VAL A 424 -23.99 31.67 -22.83
N LEU A 425 -24.37 30.45 -22.46
CA LEU A 425 -25.21 29.58 -23.29
C LEU A 425 -26.60 30.18 -23.52
N LYS A 426 -27.20 30.78 -22.48
CA LYS A 426 -28.49 31.48 -22.56
C LYS A 426 -28.43 32.64 -23.55
N LYS A 427 -27.38 33.46 -23.51
CA LYS A 427 -27.19 34.56 -24.48
C LYS A 427 -26.92 34.09 -25.90
N LEU A 428 -26.25 32.96 -26.08
CA LEU A 428 -25.93 32.40 -27.39
C LEU A 428 -27.12 31.73 -28.07
N LEU A 429 -28.06 31.18 -27.29
CA LEU A 429 -29.23 30.48 -27.81
C LEU A 429 -30.39 31.42 -28.16
N GLY A 430 -30.31 32.71 -27.81
CA GLY A 430 -31.40 33.68 -27.99
C GLY A 430 -32.53 33.44 -26.97
N ASP A 431 -33.21 34.52 -26.55
CA ASP A 431 -34.28 34.48 -25.54
C ASP A 431 -35.32 33.37 -25.73
#